data_AF-A0A6B3HUJ6-F1
#
_entry.id   AF-A0A6B3HUJ6-F1
#
_cell.length_a   1.000
_cell.length_b   1.000
_cell.length_c   1.000
_cell.angle_alpha   90.00
_cell.angle_beta   90.00
_cell.angle_gamma   90.00
#
_symmetry.space_group_name_H-M   'P 1'
#
loop_
_entity.id
_entity.type
_entity.pdbx_description
1 polymer ?
#
loop_
_entity_poly.entity_id
_entity_poly.type
_entity_poly.pdbx_seq_one_letter_code
_entity_poly.pdbx_strand_id
1 'polypeptide(L)'
;MPTRTAASTRTPAHVSRRSALAALAGAALLPLAGCSAAGPDSVTDGRSGPSRSGPGPSPSAPALPRTDRAFAGLERKFDARLGVYAVDTGDGRIVAHRPDERFAYASTCKALLAGAVLAK
;
A
#
# COMPACT_ATOMS: atom_id res chain seq x y z
N MET A 1 29.74 -61.77 -16.33
CA MET A 1 29.40 -61.02 -17.57
C MET A 1 28.76 -59.69 -17.16
N PRO A 2 29.52 -58.59 -17.05
CA PRO A 2 28.95 -57.28 -16.70
C PRO A 2 28.40 -56.58 -17.96
N THR A 3 27.08 -56.35 -18.01
CA THR A 3 26.45 -55.52 -19.04
C THR A 3 26.57 -54.05 -18.65
N ARG A 4 27.56 -53.37 -19.25
CA ARG A 4 27.76 -51.92 -19.25
C ARG A 4 26.73 -51.28 -20.17
N THR A 5 25.71 -50.63 -19.62
CA THR A 5 24.79 -49.76 -20.38
C THR A 5 25.15 -48.31 -20.12
N ALA A 6 25.44 -47.60 -21.20
CA ALA A 6 26.03 -46.26 -21.22
C ALA A 6 25.08 -45.17 -20.67
N ALA A 7 25.68 -44.21 -19.97
CA ALA A 7 25.02 -42.99 -19.51
C ALA A 7 24.61 -42.11 -20.70
N SER A 8 23.33 -41.75 -20.75
CA SER A 8 22.76 -40.81 -21.72
C SER A 8 23.11 -39.38 -21.30
N THR A 9 24.09 -38.78 -21.98
CA THR A 9 24.47 -37.38 -21.80
C THR A 9 23.38 -36.49 -22.39
N ARG A 10 22.49 -35.95 -21.55
CA ARG A 10 21.56 -34.88 -21.96
C ARG A 10 22.32 -33.56 -22.02
N THR A 11 22.55 -33.07 -23.22
CA THR A 11 23.09 -31.73 -23.47
C THR A 11 22.05 -30.69 -23.03
N PRO A 12 22.35 -29.77 -22.10
CA PRO A 12 21.44 -28.66 -21.81
C PRO A 12 21.43 -27.71 -23.02
N ALA A 13 20.28 -27.58 -23.67
CA ALA A 13 20.06 -26.58 -24.70
C ALA A 13 20.24 -25.20 -24.07
N HIS A 14 21.31 -24.52 -24.49
CA HIS A 14 21.71 -23.21 -24.00
C HIS A 14 20.71 -22.17 -24.52
N VAL A 15 19.67 -21.87 -23.73
CA VAL A 15 18.67 -20.87 -24.08
C VAL A 15 19.34 -19.51 -24.16
N SER A 16 19.59 -19.06 -25.40
CA SER A 16 20.26 -17.82 -25.69
C SER A 16 19.41 -16.64 -25.22
N ARG A 17 19.94 -15.89 -24.25
CA ARG A 17 19.37 -14.64 -23.70
C ARG A 17 19.16 -13.54 -24.75
N ARG A 18 19.59 -13.77 -25.99
CA ARG A 18 19.45 -12.84 -27.13
C ARG A 18 18.09 -12.94 -27.82
N SER A 19 17.28 -13.95 -27.53
CA SER A 19 15.93 -14.09 -28.11
C SER A 19 14.83 -13.39 -27.30
N ALA A 20 15.14 -12.84 -26.11
CA ALA A 20 14.15 -12.17 -25.25
C ALA A 20 14.04 -10.65 -25.47
N LEU A 21 14.80 -10.07 -26.41
CA LEU A 21 14.81 -8.62 -26.69
C LEU A 21 13.94 -8.19 -27.89
N ALA A 22 13.11 -9.08 -28.45
CA ALA A 22 12.27 -8.79 -29.61
C ALA A 22 10.76 -8.90 -29.33
N ALA A 23 10.29 -8.29 -28.25
CA ALA A 23 8.86 -8.04 -28.02
C ALA A 23 8.60 -6.68 -27.33
N LEU A 24 9.36 -5.66 -27.73
CA LEU A 24 9.27 -4.28 -27.23
C LEU A 24 8.62 -3.30 -28.25
N ALA A 25 7.84 -3.79 -29.22
CA ALA A 25 7.34 -2.98 -30.32
C ALA A 25 5.83 -3.14 -30.61
N GLY A 26 4.98 -3.13 -29.58
CA GLY A 26 3.54 -3.23 -29.85
C GLY A 26 2.62 -3.07 -28.65
N ALA A 27 2.67 -1.94 -27.94
CA ALA A 27 1.56 -1.47 -27.08
C ALA A 27 1.81 -0.04 -26.59
N ALA A 28 1.79 0.95 -27.48
CA ALA A 28 1.89 2.35 -27.10
C ALA A 28 0.90 3.21 -27.88
N LEU A 29 -0.40 2.93 -27.73
CA LEU A 29 -1.50 3.85 -28.02
C LEU A 29 -2.73 3.40 -27.20
N LEU A 30 -2.78 3.75 -25.91
CA LEU A 30 -4.06 3.84 -25.18
C LEU A 30 -4.35 5.33 -24.92
N PRO A 31 -5.52 5.83 -25.35
CA PRO A 31 -5.92 7.22 -25.15
C PRO A 31 -6.14 7.52 -23.66
N LEU A 32 -5.74 8.71 -23.23
CA LEU A 32 -6.17 9.31 -21.97
C LEU A 32 -7.69 9.58 -22.05
N ALA A 33 -8.50 8.61 -21.62
CA ALA A 33 -9.82 8.87 -21.06
C ALA A 33 -9.59 9.03 -19.54
N GLY A 34 -9.56 10.22 -18.98
CA GLY A 34 -10.64 11.19 -18.99
C GLY A 34 -11.35 11.06 -17.65
N CYS A 35 -10.90 11.83 -16.64
CA CYS A 35 -11.57 11.93 -15.35
C CYS A 35 -13.03 12.35 -15.59
N SER A 36 -13.96 11.45 -15.26
CA SER A 36 -15.39 11.68 -15.42
C SER A 36 -15.87 12.78 -14.48
N ALA A 37 -16.81 13.56 -15.01
CA ALA A 37 -17.40 14.74 -14.41
C ALA A 37 -18.16 14.43 -13.10
N ALA A 38 -17.96 15.27 -12.10
CA ALA A 38 -18.99 15.57 -11.10
C ALA A 38 -19.41 17.03 -11.35
N GLY A 39 -20.59 17.20 -11.93
CA GLY A 39 -21.23 18.50 -12.13
C GLY A 39 -21.66 19.15 -10.80
N PRO A 40 -21.95 20.45 -10.82
CA PRO A 40 -22.38 21.21 -9.64
C PRO A 40 -23.90 21.18 -9.51
N ASP A 41 -24.38 20.58 -8.43
CA ASP A 41 -25.80 20.59 -8.05
C ASP A 41 -25.91 21.29 -6.69
N SER A 42 -26.19 22.59 -6.77
CA SER A 42 -26.59 23.44 -5.66
C SER A 42 -27.89 22.95 -5.01
N VAL A 43 -27.89 22.75 -3.69
CA VAL A 43 -29.11 22.80 -2.88
C VAL A 43 -28.95 23.82 -1.76
N THR A 44 -29.93 24.71 -1.74
CA THR A 44 -30.11 25.94 -0.99
C THR A 44 -30.37 25.72 0.52
N ASP A 45 -29.99 26.76 1.27
CA ASP A 45 -30.34 27.18 2.64
C ASP A 45 -31.23 26.32 3.55
N GLY A 46 -30.76 26.22 4.80
CA GLY A 46 -31.58 25.93 5.98
C GLY A 46 -31.08 26.72 7.19
N ARG A 47 -31.68 27.88 7.45
CA ARG A 47 -31.35 28.78 8.56
C ARG A 47 -32.09 28.42 9.86
N SER A 48 -31.30 28.27 10.93
CA SER A 48 -31.55 28.58 12.36
C SER A 48 -32.53 27.79 13.23
N GLY A 49 -32.00 27.42 14.41
CA GLY A 49 -32.70 27.42 15.70
C GLY A 49 -31.78 26.96 16.88
N PRO A 50 -31.62 27.73 17.98
CA PRO A 50 -30.88 27.29 19.16
C PRO A 50 -31.81 26.77 20.28
N SER A 51 -31.50 25.61 20.87
CA SER A 51 -32.03 25.09 22.16
C SER A 51 -31.45 23.70 22.40
N ARG A 52 -31.01 23.25 23.58
CA ARG A 52 -30.96 23.74 24.95
C ARG A 52 -29.77 23.04 25.61
N SER A 53 -29.05 23.74 26.48
CA SER A 53 -28.06 23.14 27.38
C SER A 53 -28.76 22.24 28.41
N GLY A 54 -28.41 20.96 28.43
CA GLY A 54 -28.77 19.99 29.47
C GLY A 54 -27.51 19.46 30.17
N PRO A 55 -27.57 19.06 31.46
CA PRO A 55 -26.40 19.00 32.33
C PRO A 55 -25.62 17.68 32.25
N GLY A 56 -24.30 17.79 32.49
CA GLY A 56 -23.49 16.77 33.16
C GLY A 56 -22.43 16.08 32.29
N PRO A 57 -21.13 16.40 32.43
CA PRO A 57 -20.10 15.53 31.89
C PRO A 57 -20.06 14.24 32.71
N SER A 58 -20.65 13.17 32.15
CA SER A 58 -20.24 11.81 32.51
C SER A 58 -18.74 11.68 32.27
N PRO A 59 -17.97 11.04 33.17
CA PRO A 59 -16.56 10.76 32.93
C PRO A 59 -16.47 9.85 31.71
N SER A 60 -16.21 10.47 30.57
CA SER A 60 -16.09 9.79 29.29
C SER A 60 -14.81 8.97 29.36
N ALA A 61 -14.92 7.68 29.04
CA ALA A 61 -13.77 6.82 28.84
C ALA A 61 -12.70 7.55 28.00
N PRO A 62 -11.41 7.38 28.30
CA PRO A 62 -10.34 8.10 27.61
C PRO A 62 -10.54 8.00 26.10
N ALA A 63 -10.82 9.13 25.47
CA ALA A 63 -11.05 9.17 24.05
C ALA A 63 -9.72 8.85 23.37
N LEU A 64 -9.63 7.66 22.76
CA LEU A 64 -8.52 7.35 21.85
C LEU A 64 -8.33 8.52 20.87
N PRO A 65 -7.09 8.93 20.58
CA PRO A 65 -6.76 9.92 19.57
C PRO A 65 -7.62 9.72 18.31
N ARG A 66 -8.08 10.82 17.68
CA ARG A 66 -8.99 10.75 16.52
C ARG A 66 -8.46 9.83 15.42
N THR A 67 -7.14 9.78 15.23
CA THR A 67 -6.46 8.93 14.25
C THR A 67 -6.56 7.44 14.57
N ASP A 68 -6.43 7.04 15.84
CA ASP A 68 -6.53 5.63 16.25
C ASP A 68 -7.92 5.07 15.97
N ARG A 69 -8.97 5.87 16.21
CA ARG A 69 -10.34 5.49 15.87
C ARG A 69 -10.54 5.34 14.36
N ALA A 70 -9.92 6.21 13.57
CA ALA A 70 -9.97 6.13 12.12
C ALA A 70 -9.28 4.86 11.60
N PHE A 71 -8.07 4.54 12.09
CA PHE A 71 -7.36 3.32 11.72
C PHE A 71 -8.11 2.06 12.15
N ALA A 72 -8.64 2.01 13.37
CA ALA A 72 -9.48 0.90 13.81
C ALA A 72 -10.74 0.75 12.94
N GLY A 73 -11.30 1.86 12.43
CA GLY A 73 -12.39 1.86 11.45
C GLY A 73 -11.99 1.21 10.12
N LEU A 74 -10.78 1.51 9.62
CA LEU A 74 -10.23 0.90 8.41
C LEU A 74 -9.95 -0.59 8.59
N GLU A 75 -9.33 -0.99 9.71
CA GLU A 75 -9.07 -2.39 10.05
C GLU A 75 -10.37 -3.21 10.01
N ARG A 76 -11.45 -2.71 10.65
CA ARG A 76 -12.77 -3.38 10.62
C ARG A 76 -13.38 -3.39 9.22
N LYS A 77 -13.30 -2.29 8.48
CA LYS A 77 -13.91 -2.18 7.15
C LYS A 77 -13.30 -3.16 6.15
N PHE A 78 -12.00 -3.36 6.21
CA PHE A 78 -11.25 -4.16 5.24
C PHE A 78 -10.87 -5.55 5.74
N ASP A 79 -11.32 -5.94 6.94
CA ASP A 79 -10.89 -7.16 7.63
C ASP A 79 -9.37 -7.34 7.58
N ALA A 80 -8.67 -6.27 7.95
CA ALA A 80 -7.24 -6.13 7.78
C ALA A 80 -6.57 -5.69 9.07
N ARG A 81 -5.24 -5.84 9.12
CA ARG A 81 -4.40 -5.32 10.20
C ARG A 81 -3.44 -4.29 9.64
N LEU A 82 -3.40 -3.12 10.27
CA LEU A 82 -2.70 -1.95 9.71
C LEU A 82 -1.49 -1.59 10.57
N GLY A 83 -0.32 -1.43 9.96
CA GLY A 83 0.84 -0.79 10.56
C GLY A 83 1.11 0.54 9.86
N VAL A 84 1.14 1.65 10.60
CA VAL A 84 1.38 3.00 10.06
C VAL A 84 2.49 3.68 10.85
N TYR A 85 3.45 4.25 10.13
CA TYR A 85 4.42 5.19 10.67
C TYR A 85 4.66 6.27 9.62
N ALA A 86 4.28 7.50 9.93
CA ALA A 86 4.48 8.66 9.08
C ALA A 86 5.20 9.75 9.89
N VAL A 87 6.19 10.38 9.27
CA VAL A 87 6.95 11.49 9.83
C VAL A 87 6.87 12.68 8.88
N ASP A 88 6.52 13.84 9.41
CA ASP A 88 6.72 15.12 8.72
C ASP A 88 8.21 15.45 8.77
N THR A 89 8.88 15.44 7.62
CA THR A 89 10.33 15.70 7.56
C THR A 89 10.69 17.18 7.70
N GLY A 90 9.71 18.09 7.73
CA GLY A 90 9.94 19.52 7.96
C GLY A 90 10.03 19.87 9.44
N ASP A 91 9.18 19.27 10.27
CA ASP A 91 9.10 19.60 11.71
C ASP A 91 9.13 18.38 12.66
N GLY A 92 9.25 17.17 12.14
CA GLY A 92 9.42 15.94 12.91
C GLY A 92 8.15 15.39 13.56
N ARG A 93 6.96 15.95 13.27
CA ARG A 93 5.70 15.39 13.79
C ARG A 93 5.48 13.97 13.28
N ILE A 94 5.01 13.08 14.17
CA ILE A 94 4.79 11.66 13.87
C ILE A 94 3.31 11.30 14.02
N VAL A 95 2.83 10.48 13.08
CA VAL A 95 1.58 9.73 13.19
C VAL A 95 1.92 8.25 13.14
N ALA A 96 1.53 7.50 14.19
CA ALA A 96 1.87 6.08 14.32
C ALA A 96 0.65 5.25 14.76
N HIS A 97 0.55 4.03 14.23
CA HIS A 97 -0.42 3.00 14.64
C HIS A 97 0.22 1.63 14.49
N ARG A 98 0.35 0.88 15.59
CA ARG A 98 1.12 -0.38 15.66
C ARG A 98 2.53 -0.28 15.04
N PRO A 99 3.34 0.76 15.38
CA PRO A 99 4.59 1.02 14.69
C PRO A 99 5.64 -0.08 14.86
N ASP A 100 5.57 -0.83 15.97
CA ASP A 100 6.51 -1.90 16.30
C ASP A 100 5.97 -3.31 16.01
N GLU A 101 4.73 -3.44 15.54
CA GLU A 101 4.18 -4.73 15.12
C GLU A 101 4.87 -5.19 13.82
N ARG A 102 5.24 -6.47 13.74
CA ARG A 102 5.96 -7.00 12.58
C ARG A 102 5.01 -7.38 11.45
N PHE A 103 5.30 -6.89 10.25
CA PHE A 103 4.61 -7.23 9.01
C PHE A 103 5.57 -7.86 8.00
N ALA A 104 5.06 -8.69 7.09
CA ALA A 104 5.86 -9.24 6.00
C ALA A 104 6.21 -8.12 5.01
N TYR A 105 7.50 -7.87 4.76
CA TYR A 105 7.95 -6.83 3.83
C TYR A 105 7.55 -7.10 2.37
N ALA A 106 7.37 -8.37 1.97
CA ALA A 106 7.09 -8.74 0.58
C ALA A 106 8.05 -8.04 -0.41
N SER A 107 7.54 -7.28 -1.38
CA SER A 107 8.38 -6.55 -2.34
C SER A 107 8.90 -5.19 -1.84
N THR A 108 8.50 -4.69 -0.68
CA THR A 108 8.97 -3.36 -0.19
C THR A 108 10.45 -3.39 0.22
N CYS A 109 10.98 -4.57 0.57
CA CYS A 109 12.41 -4.75 0.90
C CYS A 109 13.34 -4.37 -0.27
N LYS A 110 12.86 -4.40 -1.52
CA LYS A 110 13.65 -4.07 -2.72
C LYS A 110 14.21 -2.65 -2.68
N ALA A 111 13.49 -1.69 -2.06
CA ALA A 111 14.00 -0.32 -1.91
C ALA A 111 15.27 -0.29 -1.05
N LEU A 112 15.25 -0.98 0.09
CA LEU A 112 16.41 -1.09 0.98
C LEU A 112 17.57 -1.85 0.32
N LEU A 113 17.26 -2.94 -0.40
CA LEU A 113 18.27 -3.72 -1.14
C LEU A 113 18.91 -2.90 -2.26
N ALA A 114 18.14 -2.10 -3.00
CA ALA A 114 18.67 -1.19 -4.01
C ALA A 114 19.60 -0.14 -3.37
N GLY A 115 19.21 0.42 -2.22
CA GLY A 115 20.06 1.31 -1.43
C GLY A 115 21.39 0.67 -1.04
N ALA A 116 21.37 -0.60 -0.61
CA ALA A 116 22.58 -1.35 -0.28
C ALA A 116 23.49 -1.59 -1.50
N VAL A 117 22.91 -1.81 -2.69
CA VAL A 117 23.69 -1.94 -3.94
C VAL A 117 24.34 -0.61 -4.33
N LEU A 118 23.62 0.51 -4.19
CA LEU A 118 24.13 1.84 -4.53
C LEU A 118 25.17 2.38 -3.55
N ALA A 119 25.17 1.89 -2.30
CA ALA A 119 26.16 2.26 -1.29
C ALA A 119 27.55 1.62 -1.51
N LYS A 120 27.72 0.80 -2.55
CA LYS A 120 28.96 0.11 -2.91
C LYS A 120 29.69 0.82 -4.03
#